data_AF-A0A3S8RQ68-F1
#
_entry.id   AF-A0A3S8RQ68-F1
#
_cell.length_a   1.000
_cell.length_b   1.000
_cell.length_c   1.000
_cell.angle_alpha   90.00
_cell.angle_beta   90.00
_cell.angle_gamma   90.00
#
_symmetry.space_group_name_H-M   'P 1'
#
loop_
_entity.id
_entity.type
_entity.pdbx_description
1 polymer ?
#
loop_
_entity_poly.entity_id
_entity_poly.type
_entity_poly.pdbx_seq_one_letter_code
_entity_poly.pdbx_strand_id
1 'polypeptide(L)'
;MKVVSATMDDLKEWLMLASEVEYLFGSMVNDPKFIQALEKNINQDSAFCVRENDGLPGSRLLGGIYFQHQMPQNIKLVGYLFHRKREVKE
;
A
#
# COMPACT_ATOMS: atom_id res chain seq x y z
N MET A 1 -8.83 10.38 10.36
CA MET A 1 -7.73 9.42 10.07
C MET A 1 -8.08 8.09 10.70
N LYS A 2 -8.53 7.14 9.89
CA LYS A 2 -8.84 5.77 10.29
C LYS A 2 -8.08 4.79 9.41
N VAL A 3 -7.64 3.69 10.00
CA VAL A 3 -7.17 2.53 9.24
C VAL A 3 -8.39 1.75 8.78
N VAL A 4 -8.45 1.46 7.49
CA VAL A 4 -9.57 0.76 6.84
C VAL A 4 -9.02 -0.31 5.90
N SER A 5 -9.83 -1.33 5.59
CA SER A 5 -9.50 -2.27 4.52
C SER A 5 -9.40 -1.52 3.18
N ALA A 6 -8.35 -1.80 2.42
CA ALA A 6 -8.18 -1.27 1.09
C ALA A 6 -9.18 -1.93 0.13
N THR A 7 -9.63 -1.19 -0.89
CA THR A 7 -10.41 -1.74 -2.01
C THR A 7 -9.62 -1.61 -3.31
N MET A 8 -10.12 -2.23 -4.37
CA MET A 8 -9.49 -2.12 -5.69
C MET A 8 -9.47 -0.68 -6.22
N ASP A 9 -10.36 0.19 -5.76
CA ASP A 9 -10.35 1.61 -6.10
C ASP A 9 -9.11 2.33 -5.53
N ASP A 10 -8.54 1.83 -4.43
CA ASP A 10 -7.34 2.39 -3.81
C ASP A 10 -6.04 1.98 -4.55
N LEU A 11 -6.08 1.01 -5.46
CA LEU A 11 -4.88 0.44 -6.11
C LEU A 11 -4.00 1.52 -6.75
N LYS A 12 -4.61 2.46 -7.47
CA LYS A 12 -3.88 3.56 -8.11
C LYS A 12 -3.14 4.42 -7.09
N GLU A 13 -3.79 4.76 -5.99
CA GLU A 13 -3.19 5.58 -4.94
C GLU A 13 -2.09 4.84 -4.19
N TRP A 14 -2.21 3.53 -4.03
CA TRP A 14 -1.13 2.69 -3.51
C TRP A 14 0.12 2.73 -4.39
N LEU A 15 -0.05 2.62 -5.71
CA LEU A 15 1.06 2.71 -6.65
C LEU A 15 1.72 4.10 -6.63
N MET A 16 0.93 5.17 -6.54
CA MET A 16 1.48 6.53 -6.38
C MET A 16 2.22 6.70 -5.06
N LEU A 17 1.71 6.12 -3.98
CA LEU A 17 2.36 6.16 -2.67
C LEU A 17 3.68 5.39 -2.66
N ALA A 18 3.73 4.25 -3.37
CA ALA A 18 4.96 3.48 -3.56
C ALA A 18 5.95 4.21 -4.48
N SER A 19 5.48 4.95 -5.50
CA SER A 19 6.36 5.71 -6.39
C SER A 19 7.10 6.85 -5.68
N GLU A 20 6.51 7.41 -4.62
CA GLU A 20 7.15 8.45 -3.79
C GLU A 20 8.44 7.96 -3.09
N VAL A 21 8.60 6.65 -2.90
CA VAL A 21 9.77 6.05 -2.27
C VAL A 21 10.65 5.27 -3.24
N GLU A 22 10.42 5.39 -4.56
CA GLU A 22 11.23 4.71 -5.60
C GLU A 22 12.72 4.99 -5.46
N TYR A 23 13.12 6.17 -5.01
CA TYR A 23 14.52 6.51 -4.77
C TYR A 23 15.20 5.59 -3.74
N LEU A 24 14.44 4.93 -2.86
CA LEU A 24 14.93 3.98 -1.86
C LEU A 24 14.88 2.52 -2.32
N PHE A 25 13.92 2.18 -3.18
CA PHE A 25 13.60 0.77 -3.50
C PHE A 25 13.73 0.41 -4.99
N GLY A 26 14.10 1.37 -5.85
CA GLY A 26 14.10 1.23 -7.30
C GLY A 26 12.68 1.18 -7.89
N SER A 27 12.58 0.77 -9.15
CA SER A 27 11.35 0.74 -9.97
C SER A 27 10.32 -0.32 -9.54
N MET A 28 10.04 -0.43 -8.24
CA MET A 28 9.15 -1.43 -7.63
C MET A 28 7.72 -1.34 -8.18
N VAL A 29 7.22 -0.14 -8.49
CA VAL A 29 5.86 0.05 -9.00
C VAL A 29 5.66 -0.46 -10.43
N ASN A 30 6.76 -0.64 -11.19
CA ASN A 30 6.71 -1.23 -12.52
C ASN A 30 6.96 -2.74 -12.51
N ASP A 31 7.24 -3.35 -11.34
CA ASP A 31 7.36 -4.80 -11.22
C ASP A 31 5.96 -5.44 -11.20
N PRO A 32 5.58 -6.23 -12.21
CA PRO A 32 4.28 -6.90 -12.25
C PRO A 32 4.05 -7.80 -11.03
N LYS A 33 5.10 -8.35 -10.41
CA LYS A 33 4.97 -9.17 -9.20
C LYS A 33 4.51 -8.35 -7.99
N PHE A 34 4.97 -7.10 -7.87
CA PHE A 34 4.54 -6.20 -6.81
C PHE A 34 3.07 -5.84 -6.99
N ILE A 35 2.68 -5.46 -8.21
CA ILE A 35 1.29 -5.12 -8.55
C ILE A 35 0.36 -6.30 -8.26
N GLN A 36 0.67 -7.50 -8.78
CA GLN A 36 -0.14 -8.70 -8.57
C GLN A 36 -0.24 -9.08 -7.09
N ALA A 37 0.84 -8.90 -6.32
CA ALA A 37 0.81 -9.15 -4.90
C ALA A 37 -0.11 -8.18 -4.16
N LEU A 38 -0.06 -6.89 -4.50
CA LEU A 38 -0.92 -5.89 -3.91
C LEU A 38 -2.39 -6.16 -4.24
N GLU A 39 -2.71 -6.40 -5.51
CA GLU A 39 -4.05 -6.77 -5.96
C GLU A 39 -4.58 -8.00 -5.22
N LYS A 40 -3.75 -9.05 -5.11
CA LYS A 40 -4.10 -10.26 -4.36
C LYS A 40 -4.45 -9.94 -2.91
N ASN A 41 -3.66 -9.09 -2.24
CA ASN A 41 -3.90 -8.75 -0.83
C ASN A 41 -5.11 -7.85 -0.62
N ILE A 42 -5.41 -6.94 -1.56
CA ILE A 42 -6.64 -6.16 -1.55
C ILE A 42 -7.84 -7.10 -1.67
N ASN A 43 -7.82 -8.02 -2.63
CA ASN A 43 -8.91 -8.99 -2.85
C ASN A 43 -9.07 -10.03 -1.71
N GLN A 44 -8.05 -10.21 -0.87
CA GLN A 44 -8.06 -11.12 0.29
C GLN A 44 -8.35 -10.39 1.61
N ASP A 45 -8.70 -9.10 1.57
CA ASP A 45 -8.91 -8.26 2.76
C ASP A 45 -7.68 -8.23 3.70
N SER A 46 -6.48 -8.41 3.15
CA SER A 46 -5.20 -8.43 3.88
C SER A 46 -4.31 -7.21 3.57
N ALA A 47 -4.89 -6.18 2.95
CA ALA A 47 -4.30 -4.87 2.74
C ALA A 47 -5.11 -3.78 3.46
N PHE A 48 -4.42 -2.88 4.16
CA PHE A 48 -5.02 -1.80 4.94
C PHE A 48 -4.41 -0.46 4.54
N CYS A 49 -5.23 0.57 4.50
CA CYS A 49 -4.80 1.91 4.13
C CYS A 49 -5.38 2.98 5.06
N VAL A 50 -4.78 4.18 5.02
CA VAL A 50 -5.31 5.39 5.65
C VAL A 50 -5.57 6.39 4.54
N ARG A 51 -6.84 6.75 4.35
CA ARG A 51 -7.26 7.76 3.38
C ARG A 51 -7.16 9.17 3.98
N GLU A 52 -6.76 10.13 3.18
CA GLU A 52 -6.77 11.54 3.55
C GLU A 52 -8.22 11.97 3.86
N ASN A 53 -8.39 12.69 4.97
CA ASN A 53 -9.70 13.16 5.46
C ASN A 53 -10.78 12.08 5.62
N ASP A 54 -10.40 10.81 5.81
CA ASP A 54 -11.33 9.66 5.86
C ASP A 54 -12.23 9.58 4.61
N GLY A 55 -11.68 9.95 3.45
CA GLY A 55 -12.38 9.97 2.16
C GLY A 55 -12.88 8.60 1.68
N LEU A 56 -13.59 8.63 0.54
CA LEU A 56 -14.12 7.45 -0.14
C LEU A 56 -12.99 6.57 -0.73
N PRO A 57 -13.24 5.29 -1.04
CA PRO A 57 -12.30 4.46 -1.80
C PRO A 57 -11.73 5.16 -3.04
N GLY A 58 -10.42 5.01 -3.26
CA GLY A 58 -9.67 5.73 -4.30
C GLY A 58 -9.30 7.16 -3.94
N SER A 59 -9.68 7.66 -2.76
CA SER A 59 -9.16 8.93 -2.24
C SER A 59 -7.67 8.81 -1.92
N ARG A 60 -7.00 9.96 -1.96
CA ARG A 60 -5.58 10.11 -1.68
C ARG A 60 -5.14 9.35 -0.42
N LEU A 61 -4.14 8.48 -0.54
CA LEU A 61 -3.62 7.71 0.60
C LEU A 61 -2.53 8.47 1.37
N LEU A 62 -2.56 8.35 2.70
CA LEU A 62 -1.53 8.87 3.60
C LEU A 62 -0.58 7.77 4.08
N GLY A 63 -1.01 6.52 3.94
CA GLY A 63 -0.22 5.35 4.28
C GLY A 63 -0.95 4.06 3.94
N GLY A 64 -0.19 2.97 3.91
CA GLY A 64 -0.74 1.63 3.69
C GLY A 64 0.21 0.53 4.14
N ILE A 65 -0.37 -0.59 4.57
CA ILE A 65 0.34 -1.84 4.85
C ILE A 65 -0.40 -3.05 4.27
N TYR A 66 0.34 -3.98 3.67
CA TYR A 66 -0.16 -5.31 3.29
C TYR A 66 0.89 -6.37 3.60
N PHE A 67 0.45 -7.61 3.77
CA PHE A 67 1.33 -8.72 4.19
C PHE A 67 1.36 -9.83 3.14
N GLN A 68 2.54 -10.19 2.65
CA GLN A 68 2.68 -11.43 1.90
C GLN A 68 2.85 -12.60 2.87
N HIS A 69 1.95 -13.58 2.78
CA HIS A 69 2.08 -14.85 3.47
C HIS A 69 2.73 -15.90 2.55
N GLN A 70 3.87 -16.46 2.96
CA GLN A 70 4.47 -17.63 2.31
C GLN A 70 4.35 -18.87 3.20
N MET A 71 3.57 -19.87 2.77
CA MET A 71 3.55 -21.23 3.32
C MET A 71 4.57 -22.13 2.58
N PRO A 72 5.11 -23.23 3.18
CA PRO A 72 4.63 -23.88 4.40
C PRO A 72 5.64 -24.11 5.54
N GLN A 73 6.87 -23.58 5.54
CA GLN A 73 7.84 -23.97 6.61
C GLN A 73 8.59 -22.85 7.34
N ASN A 74 8.38 -21.58 7.01
CA ASN A 74 8.90 -20.45 7.78
C ASN A 74 8.02 -19.24 7.48
N ILE A 75 7.16 -18.82 8.42
CA ILE A 75 6.28 -17.66 8.22
C ILE A 75 7.18 -16.42 8.09
N LYS A 76 7.51 -16.03 6.85
CA LYS A 76 8.08 -14.72 6.55
C LYS A 76 6.90 -13.80 6.22
N LEU A 77 6.59 -12.90 7.15
CA LEU A 77 5.75 -11.75 6.86
C LEU A 77 6.64 -10.71 6.18
N VAL A 78 6.53 -10.61 4.86
CA VAL A 78 7.08 -9.46 4.14
C VAL A 78 5.95 -8.47 3.99
N GLY A 79 6.09 -7.32 4.67
CA GLY A 79 5.11 -6.25 4.62
C GLY A 79 5.76 -4.96 4.15
N TYR A 80 5.06 -4.23 3.30
CA TYR A 80 5.47 -2.90 2.87
C TYR A 80 4.65 -1.87 3.62
N LEU A 81 5.33 -0.99 4.36
CA LEU A 81 4.72 0.16 5.01
C LEU A 81 5.11 1.40 4.23
N PHE A 82 4.12 2.10 3.71
CA PHE A 82 4.32 3.41 3.10
C PHE A 82 3.67 4.46 3.99
N HIS A 83 4.34 5.59 4.17
CA HIS A 83 3.78 6.76 4.82
C HIS A 83 4.21 8.01 4.06
N ARG A 84 3.22 8.80 3.65
CA ARG A 84 3.47 10.08 2.98
C ARG A 84 3.93 11.10 4.02
N LYS A 85 5.11 11.70 3.79
CA LYS A 85 5.59 12.82 4.62
C LYS A 85 4.59 13.97 4.53
N ARG A 86 4.23 14.56 5.68
CA ARG A 86 3.52 15.84 5.70
C ARG A 86 4.53 16.95 5.48
N GLU A 87 4.36 17.74 4.42
CA GLU A 87 5.04 19.03 4.32
C GLU A 87 4.34 19.98 5.29
N VAL A 88 5.07 20.41 6.32
CA VAL A 88 4.64 21.52 7.16
C VAL A 88 5.00 22.78 6.38
N LYS A 89 4.00 23.50 5.87
CA LYS A 89 4.20 24.87 5.41
C LYS A 89 4.35 25.76 6.64
N GLU A 90 5.51 26.38 6.78
CA GLU A 90 5.78 27.46 7.75
C GLU A 90 4.92 28.70 7.46
#